data_AF-A0AAW1RBV5-F1
#
_entry.id   AF-A0AAW1RBV5-F1
#
_cell.length_a   1.000
_cell.length_b   1.000
_cell.length_c   1.000
_cell.angle_alpha   90.00
_cell.angle_beta   90.00
_cell.angle_gamma   90.00
#
_symmetry.space_group_name_H-M   'P 1'
#
loop_
_entity.id
_entity.type
_entity.pdbx_description
1 polymer ?
#
loop_
_entity_poly.entity_id
_entity_poly.type
_entity_poly.pdbx_seq_one_letter_code
_entity_poly.pdbx_strand_id
1 'polypeptide(L)'
;MQVQALPSSSCLHLQKPHFGPSSWLCLRPCRELPVSLKTFRQPRAHLECTAVRQDEVLRSMSENGEVSILTVDGTQLVSEACRRHHTAPTASAALGRALLGVLLMGCFKAEGETTQATFNGDGILKGLQVIGTADGLVKGKVGNPLADPPLRPDGKLNVGSAVGKGVLAIVRNHEKWARPYTGLVPIVTGEVGDDLASYLVESEQSNSALGLGVSIHKDASVRAAGGFLIQVLPNASEETLQQLEQNLAGVTSVTSLLHEGATPLDIAKRLLANLGMTDVQFSLQPRYGPCDRAELRDRMKRVVALLGEDEVNRILEQEGKIEVKCEFCQDLELFDKAEVEPLIQQAKPDPALENLTSTPSAGRKVLATNMHSAPAKDYTAIRE
;
A
#
# COMPACT_ATOMS: atom_id res chain seq x y z
N MET A 1 -15.80 26.25 -17.21
CA MET A 1 -16.78 26.84 -18.15
C MET A 1 -18.17 26.65 -17.58
N GLN A 2 -18.95 27.73 -17.45
CA GLN A 2 -20.35 27.76 -16.99
C GLN A 2 -21.35 27.60 -18.16
N VAL A 3 -22.66 27.53 -17.81
CA VAL A 3 -23.92 27.67 -18.60
C VAL A 3 -24.59 26.29 -18.84
N GLN A 4 -25.86 25.95 -18.48
CA GLN A 4 -27.10 26.67 -18.08
C GLN A 4 -28.11 25.69 -17.40
N ALA A 5 -29.26 26.17 -16.92
CA ALA A 5 -30.25 25.47 -16.06
C ALA A 5 -31.73 25.52 -16.54
N LEU A 6 -32.55 24.60 -15.96
CA LEU A 6 -34.04 24.60 -15.65
C LEU A 6 -35.03 23.98 -16.69
N PRO A 7 -36.33 23.65 -16.35
CA PRO A 7 -36.91 22.84 -15.23
C PRO A 7 -38.20 21.97 -15.53
N SER A 8 -38.69 21.21 -14.52
CA SER A 8 -40.09 20.73 -14.18
C SER A 8 -40.97 19.95 -15.20
N SER A 9 -41.69 18.86 -14.88
CA SER A 9 -42.99 18.82 -14.14
C SER A 9 -43.59 17.38 -14.00
N SER A 10 -44.24 17.06 -12.85
CA SER A 10 -45.55 16.38 -12.59
C SER A 10 -45.99 15.13 -13.39
N CYS A 11 -46.82 14.14 -12.97
CA CYS A 11 -47.62 13.70 -11.80
C CYS A 11 -48.09 12.25 -12.17
N LEU A 12 -48.38 11.31 -11.25
CA LEU A 12 -49.76 10.95 -10.83
C LEU A 12 -49.79 9.80 -9.81
N HIS A 13 -50.73 9.91 -8.87
CA HIS A 13 -51.18 8.97 -7.84
C HIS A 13 -51.85 7.69 -8.38
N LEU A 14 -51.89 6.62 -7.55
CA LEU A 14 -53.14 5.91 -7.20
C LEU A 14 -52.98 4.95 -5.99
N GLN A 15 -54.10 4.78 -5.28
CA GLN A 15 -54.28 4.34 -3.89
C GLN A 15 -54.42 2.81 -3.68
N LYS A 16 -54.28 2.41 -2.40
CA LYS A 16 -54.60 1.08 -1.79
C LYS A 16 -56.09 0.70 -1.85
N PRO A 17 -56.43 -0.56 -1.49
CA PRO A 17 -57.26 -0.72 -0.28
C PRO A 17 -56.89 -1.90 0.66
N HIS A 18 -57.41 -1.81 1.89
CA HIS A 18 -57.38 -2.76 3.02
C HIS A 18 -58.44 -3.88 2.90
N PHE A 19 -58.26 -5.01 3.59
CA PHE A 19 -59.28 -5.66 4.47
C PHE A 19 -58.65 -6.74 5.38
N GLY A 20 -59.22 -6.89 6.59
CA GLY A 20 -58.73 -7.68 7.73
C GLY A 20 -59.42 -9.05 7.97
N PRO A 21 -59.29 -9.64 9.20
CA PRO A 21 -59.22 -11.10 9.42
C PRO A 21 -60.37 -11.72 10.25
N SER A 22 -60.52 -13.06 10.25
CA SER A 22 -61.16 -13.83 11.35
C SER A 22 -61.03 -15.37 11.20
N SER A 23 -60.88 -16.02 12.37
CA SER A 23 -60.63 -17.43 12.67
C SER A 23 -61.89 -18.31 12.85
N TRP A 24 -61.75 -19.65 12.82
CA TRP A 24 -62.17 -20.66 13.85
C TRP A 24 -62.62 -22.04 13.31
N LEU A 25 -62.14 -23.11 14.01
CA LEU A 25 -62.63 -24.51 14.17
C LEU A 25 -62.69 -25.44 12.92
N CYS A 26 -62.55 -26.78 12.98
CA CYS A 26 -61.94 -27.82 13.81
C CYS A 26 -62.39 -29.15 13.17
N LEU A 27 -61.52 -30.17 13.07
CA LEU A 27 -61.77 -31.64 13.15
C LEU A 27 -60.91 -32.47 12.16
N ARG A 28 -60.12 -33.37 12.75
CA ARG A 28 -59.32 -34.47 12.18
C ARG A 28 -60.24 -35.70 11.91
N PRO A 29 -59.87 -36.75 11.10
CA PRO A 29 -58.59 -37.46 11.22
C PRO A 29 -57.92 -38.05 9.95
N CYS A 30 -56.64 -38.38 10.15
CA CYS A 30 -55.74 -39.35 9.51
C CYS A 30 -56.05 -39.93 8.12
N ARG A 31 -55.14 -39.69 7.16
CA ARG A 31 -54.28 -40.73 6.56
C ARG A 31 -53.11 -40.10 5.78
N GLU A 32 -52.01 -40.83 5.73
CA GLU A 32 -50.65 -40.42 5.43
C GLU A 32 -50.37 -40.13 3.93
N LEU A 33 -49.57 -39.07 3.69
CA LEU A 33 -48.46 -38.86 2.71
C LEU A 33 -48.59 -39.32 1.23
N PRO A 34 -47.92 -38.68 0.24
CA PRO A 34 -46.66 -37.92 0.38
C PRO A 34 -46.58 -36.54 -0.28
N VAL A 35 -45.65 -35.79 0.31
CA VAL A 35 -44.88 -34.60 -0.07
C VAL A 35 -44.78 -34.31 -1.58
N SER A 36 -45.18 -33.10 -1.97
CA SER A 36 -44.64 -32.39 -3.14
C SER A 36 -44.25 -30.96 -2.72
N LEU A 37 -42.98 -30.79 -2.35
CA LEU A 37 -42.38 -29.49 -2.10
C LEU A 37 -42.19 -28.78 -3.44
N LYS A 38 -43.10 -27.85 -3.76
CA LYS A 38 -42.85 -26.84 -4.79
C LYS A 38 -41.68 -25.97 -4.32
N THR A 39 -40.54 -26.17 -4.94
CA THR A 39 -39.31 -25.42 -4.72
C THR A 39 -39.52 -23.95 -5.04
N PHE A 40 -39.47 -23.11 -4.01
CA PHE A 40 -39.36 -21.67 -4.14
C PHE A 40 -37.96 -21.37 -4.69
N ARG A 41 -37.85 -21.12 -6.00
CA ARG A 41 -36.59 -20.68 -6.63
C ARG A 41 -36.28 -19.27 -6.12
N GLN A 42 -35.30 -19.17 -5.22
CA GLN A 42 -34.61 -17.91 -4.98
C GLN A 42 -33.87 -17.48 -6.26
N PRO A 43 -33.79 -16.17 -6.56
CA PRO A 43 -33.01 -15.69 -7.69
C PRO A 43 -31.53 -16.01 -7.42
N ARG A 44 -30.92 -16.79 -8.30
CA ARG A 44 -29.47 -17.00 -8.31
C ARG A 44 -28.83 -15.64 -8.58
N ALA A 45 -28.18 -15.07 -7.57
CA ALA A 45 -27.18 -14.05 -7.80
C ALA A 45 -26.15 -14.65 -8.76
N HIS A 46 -26.04 -14.07 -9.96
CA HIS A 46 -24.94 -14.36 -10.86
C HIS A 46 -23.67 -13.89 -10.14
N LEU A 47 -22.98 -14.82 -9.49
CA LEU A 47 -21.57 -14.68 -9.20
C LEU A 47 -20.89 -14.69 -10.57
N GLU A 48 -20.66 -13.51 -11.12
CA GLU A 48 -19.70 -13.35 -12.21
C GLU A 48 -18.36 -13.80 -11.65
N CYS A 49 -17.93 -15.00 -12.03
CA CYS A 49 -16.53 -15.40 -11.92
C CYS A 49 -15.73 -14.54 -12.89
N THR A 50 -15.45 -13.30 -12.52
CA THR A 50 -14.36 -12.53 -13.12
C THR A 50 -13.09 -13.35 -12.95
N ALA A 51 -12.51 -13.80 -14.05
CA ALA A 51 -11.20 -14.45 -14.04
C ALA A 51 -10.23 -13.57 -13.26
N VAL A 52 -9.67 -14.10 -12.18
CA VAL A 52 -8.68 -13.39 -11.36
C VAL A 52 -7.46 -13.19 -12.24
N ARG A 53 -7.25 -11.96 -12.70
CA ARG A 53 -6.04 -11.60 -13.44
C ARG A 53 -4.84 -11.74 -12.54
N GLN A 54 -3.78 -12.36 -13.06
CA GLN A 54 -2.51 -12.44 -12.37
C GLN A 54 -1.80 -11.10 -12.51
N ASP A 55 -1.25 -10.63 -11.39
CA ASP A 55 -0.40 -9.46 -11.38
C ASP A 55 0.89 -9.75 -12.15
N GLU A 56 1.37 -8.75 -12.87
CA GLU A 56 2.56 -8.86 -13.71
C GLU A 56 3.24 -7.50 -13.80
N VAL A 57 4.57 -7.50 -13.66
CA VAL A 57 5.44 -6.40 -14.04
C VAL A 57 6.21 -6.82 -15.28
N LEU A 58 6.22 -5.96 -16.29
CA LEU A 58 6.85 -6.22 -17.57
C LEU A 58 7.80 -5.10 -17.95
N ARG A 59 8.98 -5.46 -18.45
CA ARG A 59 9.95 -4.53 -19.05
C ARG A 59 10.07 -4.70 -20.54
N SER A 60 10.06 -3.58 -21.23
CA SER A 60 10.43 -3.49 -22.64
C SER A 60 11.20 -2.20 -22.93
N MET A 61 11.58 -2.01 -24.17
CA MET A 61 12.34 -0.88 -24.67
C MET A 61 11.81 -0.48 -26.06
N SER A 62 11.98 0.77 -26.45
CA SER A 62 11.76 1.20 -27.83
C SER A 62 12.74 0.52 -28.78
N GLU A 63 12.37 0.35 -30.05
CA GLU A 63 13.22 -0.31 -31.04
C GLU A 63 14.53 0.45 -31.28
N ASN A 64 14.50 1.78 -31.19
CA ASN A 64 15.69 2.62 -31.30
C ASN A 64 16.56 2.62 -30.02
N GLY A 65 16.13 1.95 -28.94
CA GLY A 65 16.90 1.86 -27.71
C GLY A 65 17.03 3.17 -26.93
N GLU A 66 16.16 4.15 -27.18
CA GLU A 66 16.17 5.46 -26.52
C GLU A 66 15.25 5.54 -25.30
N VAL A 67 14.29 4.62 -25.16
CA VAL A 67 13.28 4.65 -24.09
C VAL A 67 13.12 3.26 -23.48
N SER A 68 13.31 3.13 -22.16
CA SER A 68 12.97 1.92 -21.42
C SER A 68 11.66 2.12 -20.67
N ILE A 69 10.81 1.09 -20.64
CA ILE A 69 9.50 1.15 -19.99
C ILE A 69 9.29 -0.07 -19.10
N LEU A 70 8.80 0.19 -17.89
CA LEU A 70 8.15 -0.79 -17.03
C LEU A 70 6.65 -0.53 -16.99
N THR A 71 5.86 -1.59 -17.02
CA THR A 71 4.41 -1.53 -16.82
C THR A 71 4.00 -2.56 -15.78
N VAL A 72 2.95 -2.27 -15.01
CA VAL A 72 2.47 -3.16 -13.96
C VAL A 72 0.95 -3.21 -13.89
N ASP A 73 0.41 -4.42 -13.80
CA ASP A 73 -0.88 -4.71 -13.17
C ASP A 73 -0.57 -5.31 -11.80
N GLY A 74 -0.96 -4.61 -10.74
CA GLY A 74 -0.74 -5.00 -9.36
C GLY A 74 -2.05 -5.01 -8.57
N THR A 75 -3.15 -5.30 -9.25
CA THR A 75 -4.49 -5.24 -8.66
C THR A 75 -4.62 -6.17 -7.46
N GLN A 76 -4.11 -7.41 -7.54
CA GLN A 76 -4.18 -8.37 -6.43
C GLN A 76 -3.25 -7.99 -5.28
N LEU A 77 -2.05 -7.50 -5.59
CA LEU A 77 -1.03 -7.05 -4.66
C LEU A 77 -1.55 -5.89 -3.81
N VAL A 78 -2.17 -4.90 -4.44
CA VAL A 78 -2.77 -3.77 -3.74
C VAL A 78 -4.02 -4.20 -2.98
N SER A 79 -4.86 -5.07 -3.56
CA SER A 79 -6.03 -5.65 -2.88
C SER A 79 -5.64 -6.35 -1.58
N GLU A 80 -4.60 -7.17 -1.63
CA GLU A 80 -4.09 -7.92 -0.49
C GLU A 80 -3.57 -6.98 0.60
N ALA A 81 -2.77 -5.97 0.23
CA ALA A 81 -2.31 -4.96 1.18
C ALA A 81 -3.47 -4.24 1.87
N CYS A 82 -4.45 -3.76 1.09
CA CYS A 82 -5.61 -3.05 1.62
C CYS A 82 -6.46 -3.92 2.54
N ARG A 83 -6.63 -5.21 2.18
CA ARG A 83 -7.37 -6.20 2.97
C ARG A 83 -6.69 -6.45 4.32
N ARG A 84 -5.37 -6.63 4.34
CA ARG A 84 -4.61 -6.89 5.58
C ARG A 84 -4.60 -5.70 6.53
N HIS A 85 -4.56 -4.49 6.00
CA HIS A 85 -4.53 -3.25 6.78
C HIS A 85 -5.90 -2.67 7.09
N HIS A 86 -6.98 -3.23 6.53
CA HIS A 86 -8.35 -2.72 6.65
C HIS A 86 -8.46 -1.22 6.31
N THR A 87 -7.80 -0.83 5.21
CA THR A 87 -7.72 0.57 4.80
C THR A 87 -9.04 1.09 4.26
N ALA A 88 -9.35 2.35 4.57
CA ALA A 88 -10.41 3.11 3.92
C ALA A 88 -9.99 3.53 2.49
N PRO A 89 -10.94 3.91 1.61
CA PRO A 89 -10.69 4.12 0.18
C PRO A 89 -9.51 5.05 -0.15
N THR A 90 -9.42 6.22 0.50
CA THR A 90 -8.30 7.15 0.23
C THR A 90 -6.96 6.60 0.73
N ALA A 91 -6.93 5.95 1.89
CA ALA A 91 -5.74 5.26 2.39
C ALA A 91 -5.31 4.09 1.48
N SER A 92 -6.26 3.33 0.93
CA SER A 92 -6.00 2.28 -0.06
C SER A 92 -5.35 2.84 -1.32
N ALA A 93 -5.85 3.97 -1.82
CA ALA A 93 -5.28 4.63 -2.98
C ALA A 93 -3.85 5.13 -2.71
N ALA A 94 -3.59 5.74 -1.55
CA ALA A 94 -2.25 6.19 -1.15
C ALA A 94 -1.27 5.02 -1.03
N LEU A 95 -1.64 3.97 -0.27
CA LEU A 95 -0.82 2.78 -0.07
C LEU A 95 -0.56 2.05 -1.39
N GLY A 96 -1.58 1.86 -2.22
CA GLY A 96 -1.46 1.18 -3.50
C GLY A 96 -0.55 1.92 -4.48
N ARG A 97 -0.67 3.25 -4.59
CA ARG A 97 0.24 4.06 -5.41
C ARG A 97 1.68 3.92 -4.94
N ALA A 98 1.93 4.00 -3.63
CA ALA A 98 3.30 3.87 -3.12
C ALA A 98 3.87 2.46 -3.31
N LEU A 99 3.06 1.40 -3.13
CA LEU A 99 3.47 0.02 -3.42
C LEU A 99 3.89 -0.15 -4.87
N LEU A 100 3.07 0.30 -5.82
CA LEU A 100 3.35 0.22 -7.25
C LEU A 100 4.54 1.09 -7.67
N GLY A 101 4.64 2.30 -7.12
CA GLY A 101 5.75 3.21 -7.41
C GLY A 101 7.09 2.63 -6.95
N VAL A 102 7.17 2.14 -5.71
CA VAL A 102 8.39 1.52 -5.18
C VAL A 102 8.72 0.21 -5.90
N LEU A 103 7.71 -0.59 -6.27
CA LEU A 103 7.89 -1.79 -7.09
C LEU A 103 8.59 -1.45 -8.41
N LEU A 104 8.04 -0.50 -9.18
CA LEU A 104 8.60 -0.06 -10.46
C LEU A 104 10.01 0.53 -10.30
N MET A 105 10.22 1.35 -9.27
CA MET A 105 11.53 1.93 -8.97
C MET A 105 12.59 0.89 -8.55
N GLY A 106 12.16 -0.24 -7.95
CA GLY A 106 13.04 -1.34 -7.54
C GLY A 106 13.42 -2.25 -8.70
N CYS A 107 12.49 -2.48 -9.64
CA CYS A 107 12.70 -3.38 -10.78
C CYS A 107 13.79 -2.94 -11.79
N PHE A 108 14.23 -1.69 -11.77
CA PHE A 108 15.36 -1.21 -12.58
C PHE A 108 16.73 -1.47 -11.92
N LYS A 109 16.75 -1.92 -10.67
CA LYS A 109 17.96 -1.94 -9.86
C LYS A 109 18.61 -3.31 -9.79
N ALA A 110 19.82 -3.36 -9.23
CA ALA A 110 20.59 -4.59 -9.14
C ALA A 110 19.90 -5.62 -8.23
N GLU A 111 20.14 -6.89 -8.50
CA GLU A 111 19.73 -7.98 -7.63
C GLU A 111 20.26 -7.75 -6.21
N GLY A 112 19.42 -7.94 -5.18
CA GLY A 112 19.76 -7.66 -3.79
C GLY A 112 19.61 -6.18 -3.37
N GLU A 113 19.29 -5.27 -4.30
CA GLU A 113 18.95 -3.89 -3.93
C GLU A 113 17.53 -3.80 -3.36
N THR A 114 17.40 -3.00 -2.30
CA THR A 114 16.15 -2.67 -1.62
C THR A 114 15.90 -1.17 -1.69
N THR A 115 14.63 -0.82 -1.84
CA THR A 115 14.15 0.55 -2.00
C THR A 115 13.08 0.81 -0.98
N GLN A 116 13.30 1.78 -0.10
CA GLN A 116 12.32 2.21 0.89
C GLN A 116 11.87 3.63 0.58
N ALA A 117 10.57 3.83 0.40
CA ALA A 117 9.96 5.15 0.38
C ALA A 117 9.25 5.43 1.71
N THR A 118 9.49 6.60 2.27
CA THR A 118 8.85 7.07 3.50
C THR A 118 8.30 8.47 3.27
N PHE A 119 6.98 8.59 3.24
CA PHE A 119 6.26 9.86 3.17
C PHE A 119 5.96 10.32 4.59
N ASN A 120 6.68 11.32 5.05
CA ASN A 120 6.46 11.98 6.33
C ASN A 120 5.67 13.26 6.09
N GLY A 121 4.37 13.09 5.83
CA GLY A 121 3.43 14.19 5.62
C GLY A 121 2.64 14.55 6.88
N ASP A 122 2.18 15.78 6.96
CA ASP A 122 1.37 16.35 8.05
C ASP A 122 -0.14 16.05 7.94
N GLY A 123 -0.56 15.28 6.93
CA GLY A 123 -1.95 14.93 6.68
C GLY A 123 -2.49 13.82 7.59
N ILE A 124 -3.81 13.57 7.48
CA ILE A 124 -4.54 12.62 8.33
C ILE A 124 -4.14 11.15 8.15
N LEU A 125 -3.35 10.82 7.12
CA LEU A 125 -2.77 9.49 6.89
C LEU A 125 -1.69 9.14 7.93
N LYS A 126 -1.10 10.15 8.59
CA LYS A 126 -0.07 10.00 9.64
C LYS A 126 1.17 9.20 9.18
N GLY A 127 1.59 9.44 7.95
CA GLY A 127 2.74 8.80 7.34
C GLY A 127 2.43 7.55 6.53
N LEU A 128 3.30 7.26 5.57
CA LEU A 128 3.21 6.12 4.65
C LEU A 128 4.62 5.59 4.39
N GLN A 129 4.82 4.29 4.58
CA GLN A 129 6.12 3.66 4.40
C GLN A 129 5.96 2.41 3.53
N VAL A 130 6.80 2.29 2.51
CA VAL A 130 6.82 1.15 1.58
C VAL A 130 8.27 0.72 1.36
N ILE A 131 8.48 -0.59 1.30
CA ILE A 131 9.77 -1.21 1.00
C ILE A 131 9.55 -2.20 -0.14
N GLY A 132 10.40 -2.12 -1.16
CA GLY A 132 10.44 -3.04 -2.29
C GLY A 132 11.83 -3.55 -2.57
N THR A 133 11.89 -4.73 -3.18
CA THR A 133 13.12 -5.40 -3.60
C THR A 133 13.13 -5.57 -5.12
N ALA A 134 14.31 -5.76 -5.71
CA ALA A 134 14.45 -5.93 -7.15
C ALA A 134 13.73 -7.18 -7.71
N ASP A 135 13.49 -8.21 -6.90
CA ASP A 135 12.78 -9.45 -7.25
C ASP A 135 11.24 -9.35 -7.14
N GLY A 136 10.71 -8.15 -6.91
CA GLY A 136 9.27 -7.88 -6.95
C GLY A 136 8.53 -8.16 -5.63
N LEU A 137 9.24 -8.36 -4.52
CA LEU A 137 8.62 -8.39 -3.19
C LEU A 137 8.43 -6.94 -2.70
N VAL A 138 7.19 -6.59 -2.33
CA VAL A 138 6.87 -5.29 -1.76
C VAL A 138 6.00 -5.41 -0.51
N LYS A 139 6.23 -4.52 0.45
CA LYS A 139 5.43 -4.40 1.66
C LYS A 139 5.31 -2.95 2.06
N GLY A 140 4.24 -2.60 2.75
CA GLY A 140 4.01 -1.22 3.15
C GLY A 140 2.94 -1.09 4.23
N LYS A 141 2.97 0.05 4.90
CA LYS A 141 2.03 0.44 5.95
C LYS A 141 1.68 1.92 5.87
N VAL A 142 0.54 2.28 6.43
CA VAL A 142 0.09 3.65 6.65
C VAL A 142 -0.12 3.89 8.14
N GLY A 143 0.10 5.10 8.62
CA GLY A 143 -0.07 5.43 10.05
C GLY A 143 -1.53 5.41 10.51
N ASN A 144 -2.44 5.82 9.65
CA ASN A 144 -3.89 5.77 9.87
C ASN A 144 -4.59 5.07 8.69
N PRO A 145 -4.89 3.77 8.80
CA PRO A 145 -5.59 3.03 7.76
C PRO A 145 -6.98 3.57 7.45
N LEU A 146 -7.63 4.25 8.40
CA LEU A 146 -8.99 4.78 8.25
C LEU A 146 -9.02 6.22 7.71
N ALA A 147 -7.90 6.74 7.21
CA ALA A 147 -7.83 8.07 6.61
C ALA A 147 -8.65 8.14 5.33
N ASP A 148 -9.80 8.83 5.40
CA ASP A 148 -10.69 9.04 4.26
C ASP A 148 -11.28 10.46 4.31
N PRO A 149 -10.51 11.47 3.85
CA PRO A 149 -11.01 12.84 3.78
C PRO A 149 -12.12 12.96 2.73
N PRO A 150 -12.93 14.04 2.77
CA PRO A 150 -13.91 14.30 1.74
C PRO A 150 -13.30 14.28 0.33
N LEU A 151 -14.07 13.76 -0.62
CA LEU A 151 -13.69 13.74 -2.03
C LEU A 151 -13.33 15.14 -2.52
N ARG A 152 -12.44 15.18 -3.50
CA ARG A 152 -12.10 16.41 -4.22
C ARG A 152 -13.33 16.96 -4.97
N PRO A 153 -13.32 18.24 -5.37
CA PRO A 153 -14.40 18.83 -6.17
C PRO A 153 -14.66 18.12 -7.51
N ASP A 154 -13.67 17.40 -8.04
CA ASP A 154 -13.77 16.56 -9.24
C ASP A 154 -14.37 15.16 -8.98
N GLY A 155 -14.76 14.87 -7.73
CA GLY A 155 -15.34 13.59 -7.31
C GLY A 155 -14.32 12.47 -7.10
N LYS A 156 -13.01 12.74 -7.21
CA LYS A 156 -11.95 11.75 -6.98
C LYS A 156 -11.51 11.70 -5.52
N LEU A 157 -10.87 10.59 -5.14
CA LEU A 157 -10.26 10.42 -3.81
C LEU A 157 -9.20 11.51 -3.56
N ASN A 158 -9.21 12.06 -2.35
CA ASN A 158 -8.36 13.19 -2.00
C ASN A 158 -7.07 12.73 -1.31
N VAL A 159 -6.23 12.03 -2.08
CA VAL A 159 -4.96 11.45 -1.59
C VAL A 159 -4.00 12.56 -1.15
N GLY A 160 -3.90 13.66 -1.92
CA GLY A 160 -3.08 14.81 -1.56
C GLY A 160 -3.38 15.39 -0.18
N SER A 161 -4.66 15.54 0.17
CA SER A 161 -5.05 16.01 1.52
C SER A 161 -4.83 14.97 2.61
N ALA A 162 -4.90 13.67 2.29
CA ALA A 162 -4.65 12.61 3.27
C ALA A 162 -3.17 12.54 3.62
N VAL A 163 -2.28 12.64 2.64
CA VAL A 163 -0.82 12.63 2.83
C VAL A 163 -0.34 13.95 3.42
N GLY A 164 -0.79 15.08 2.87
CA GLY A 164 -0.39 16.42 3.29
C GLY A 164 0.94 16.88 2.68
N LYS A 165 1.60 17.81 3.34
CA LYS A 165 2.94 18.33 3.01
C LYS A 165 3.97 17.79 3.98
N GLY A 166 5.23 17.79 3.58
CA GLY A 166 6.33 17.32 4.42
C GLY A 166 7.49 16.85 3.59
N VAL A 167 8.08 15.72 3.96
CA VAL A 167 9.29 15.19 3.31
C VAL A 167 9.05 13.77 2.82
N LEU A 168 9.41 13.53 1.56
CA LEU A 168 9.58 12.20 0.99
C LEU A 168 11.05 11.80 1.14
N ALA A 169 11.29 10.70 1.85
CA ALA A 169 12.60 10.09 1.96
C ALA A 169 12.64 8.78 1.16
N ILE A 170 13.59 8.67 0.25
CA ILE A 170 13.90 7.41 -0.47
C ILE A 170 15.24 6.90 0.02
N VAL A 171 15.25 5.70 0.57
CA VAL A 171 16.46 5.00 1.02
C VAL A 171 16.71 3.82 0.11
N ARG A 172 17.89 3.77 -0.51
CA ARG A 172 18.37 2.62 -1.28
C ARG A 172 19.42 1.89 -0.46
N ASN A 173 19.33 0.58 -0.40
CA ASN A 173 20.30 -0.25 0.31
C ASN A 173 20.61 -1.52 -0.47
N HIS A 174 21.88 -1.90 -0.46
CA HIS A 174 22.38 -3.12 -1.09
C HIS A 174 23.46 -3.70 -0.16
N GLU A 175 23.52 -5.03 -0.04
CA GLU A 175 24.43 -5.73 0.89
C GLU A 175 25.92 -5.39 0.71
N LYS A 176 26.33 -5.07 -0.53
CA LYS A 176 27.70 -4.70 -0.90
C LYS A 176 28.05 -3.23 -0.62
N TRP A 177 27.09 -2.40 -0.21
CA TRP A 177 27.35 -0.99 0.08
C TRP A 177 27.73 -0.80 1.55
N ALA A 178 28.71 0.06 1.81
CA ALA A 178 29.13 0.36 3.18
C ALA A 178 28.02 1.06 4.00
N ARG A 179 27.18 1.86 3.32
CA ARG A 179 26.06 2.61 3.91
C ARG A 179 24.94 2.74 2.87
N PRO A 180 23.67 2.83 3.29
CA PRO A 180 22.57 3.11 2.37
C PRO A 180 22.65 4.53 1.81
N TYR A 181 22.15 4.72 0.60
CA TYR A 181 21.95 6.05 0.01
C TYR A 181 20.58 6.57 0.38
N THR A 182 20.51 7.85 0.78
CA THR A 182 19.26 8.50 1.15
C THR A 182 19.10 9.77 0.34
N GLY A 183 17.99 9.88 -0.38
CA GLY A 183 17.55 11.11 -1.02
C GLY A 183 16.30 11.65 -0.33
N LEU A 184 16.23 12.97 -0.20
CA LEU A 184 15.15 13.69 0.47
C LEU A 184 14.61 14.77 -0.47
N VAL A 185 13.30 14.78 -0.69
CA VAL A 185 12.60 15.83 -1.45
C VAL A 185 11.35 16.29 -0.69
N PRO A 186 10.89 17.54 -0.88
CA PRO A 186 9.62 17.97 -0.33
C PRO A 186 8.44 17.19 -0.95
N ILE A 187 7.40 16.94 -0.17
CA ILE A 187 6.11 16.46 -0.68
C ILE A 187 5.38 17.68 -1.28
N VAL A 188 5.28 17.71 -2.62
CA VAL A 188 4.77 18.86 -3.37
C VAL A 188 3.27 18.78 -3.56
N THR A 189 2.72 17.60 -3.86
CA THR A 189 1.27 17.43 -4.09
C THR A 189 0.63 16.53 -3.04
N GLY A 190 1.35 15.51 -2.58
CA GLY A 190 0.83 14.45 -1.71
C GLY A 190 0.05 13.39 -2.49
N GLU A 191 -0.03 13.47 -3.83
CA GLU A 191 -0.70 12.46 -4.66
C GLU A 191 0.15 11.20 -4.86
N VAL A 192 1.32 11.12 -4.21
CA VAL A 192 2.30 10.03 -4.20
C VAL A 192 3.01 9.86 -5.54
N GLY A 193 2.27 9.75 -6.65
CA GLY A 193 2.85 9.59 -7.99
C GLY A 193 3.69 10.79 -8.41
N ASP A 194 3.14 11.99 -8.31
CA ASP A 194 3.86 13.22 -8.66
C ASP A 194 5.09 13.41 -7.77
N ASP A 195 4.97 13.12 -6.48
CA ASP A 195 6.08 13.29 -5.53
C ASP A 195 7.24 12.30 -5.81
N LEU A 196 6.93 11.06 -6.19
CA LEU A 196 7.92 10.09 -6.65
C LEU A 196 8.54 10.49 -8.00
N ALA A 197 7.76 11.05 -8.92
CA ALA A 197 8.26 11.57 -10.18
C ALA A 197 9.22 12.75 -9.94
N SER A 198 8.86 13.69 -9.08
CA SER A 198 9.74 14.78 -8.64
C SER A 198 11.03 14.25 -8.03
N TYR A 199 10.96 13.22 -7.18
CA TYR A 199 12.17 12.59 -6.64
C TYR A 199 13.09 12.02 -7.74
N LEU A 200 12.53 11.30 -8.72
CA LEU A 200 13.30 10.71 -9.81
C LEU A 200 14.03 11.76 -10.66
N VAL A 201 13.44 12.94 -10.82
CA VAL A 201 14.04 14.07 -11.54
C VAL A 201 15.06 14.81 -10.68
N GLU A 202 14.69 15.20 -9.45
CA GLU A 202 15.51 16.08 -8.61
C GLU A 202 16.68 15.35 -7.95
N SER A 203 16.47 14.11 -7.48
CA SER A 203 17.47 13.35 -6.72
C SER A 203 18.20 12.31 -7.56
N GLU A 204 17.49 11.58 -8.44
CA GLU A 204 18.14 10.59 -9.32
C GLU A 204 18.63 11.18 -10.66
N GLN A 205 18.27 12.44 -10.97
CA GLN A 205 18.61 13.11 -12.24
C GLN A 205 18.24 12.27 -13.47
N SER A 206 17.18 11.48 -13.33
CA SER A 206 16.67 10.61 -14.36
C SER A 206 15.52 11.30 -15.09
N ASN A 207 15.60 11.38 -16.42
CA ASN A 207 14.49 11.86 -17.22
C ASN A 207 13.42 10.75 -17.28
N SER A 208 12.46 10.81 -16.37
CA SER A 208 11.50 9.74 -16.14
C SER A 208 10.06 10.26 -16.11
N ALA A 209 9.14 9.43 -16.59
CA ALA A 209 7.70 9.63 -16.43
C ALA A 209 7.10 8.47 -15.64
N LEU A 210 6.35 8.78 -14.59
CA LEU A 210 5.73 7.80 -13.69
C LEU A 210 4.23 8.01 -13.67
N GLY A 211 3.47 7.01 -14.11
CA GLY A 211 2.02 6.99 -14.06
C GLY A 211 1.55 5.93 -13.08
N LEU A 212 0.81 6.32 -12.04
CA LEU A 212 0.30 5.40 -11.02
C LEU A 212 -1.19 5.61 -10.82
N GLY A 213 -1.95 4.52 -10.73
CA GLY A 213 -3.38 4.58 -10.53
C GLY A 213 -3.89 3.47 -9.63
N VAL A 214 -4.82 3.82 -8.76
CA VAL A 214 -5.61 2.88 -7.96
C VAL A 214 -7.06 3.32 -8.06
N SER A 215 -7.93 2.41 -8.47
CA SER A 215 -9.36 2.59 -8.58
C SER A 215 -10.04 1.71 -7.53
N ILE A 216 -11.00 2.29 -6.80
CA ILE A 216 -11.69 1.66 -5.68
C ILE A 216 -13.19 1.57 -6.00
N HIS A 217 -13.81 0.43 -5.69
CA HIS A 217 -15.25 0.22 -5.78
C HIS A 217 -15.99 0.96 -4.65
N LYS A 218 -17.31 1.06 -4.77
CA LYS A 218 -18.17 1.67 -3.73
C LYS A 218 -18.18 0.89 -2.41
N ASP A 219 -17.84 -0.39 -2.44
CA ASP A 219 -17.70 -1.25 -1.27
C ASP A 219 -16.29 -1.21 -0.65
N ALA A 220 -15.46 -0.24 -1.07
CA ALA A 220 -14.06 -0.05 -0.67
C ALA A 220 -13.08 -1.15 -1.14
N SER A 221 -13.51 -2.10 -1.98
CA SER A 221 -12.59 -3.06 -2.60
C SER A 221 -11.80 -2.43 -3.75
N VAL A 222 -10.57 -2.91 -3.99
CA VAL A 222 -9.74 -2.44 -5.10
C VAL A 222 -10.28 -2.99 -6.42
N ARG A 223 -10.61 -2.09 -7.35
CA ARG A 223 -11.13 -2.42 -8.69
C ARG A 223 -10.02 -2.71 -9.70
N ALA A 224 -9.01 -1.85 -9.71
CA ALA A 224 -7.87 -1.93 -10.60
C ALA A 224 -6.74 -1.11 -9.99
N ALA A 225 -5.52 -1.65 -10.02
CA ALA A 225 -4.33 -0.94 -9.58
C ALA A 225 -3.16 -1.25 -10.51
N GLY A 226 -2.48 -0.22 -10.99
CA GLY A 226 -1.34 -0.40 -11.86
C GLY A 226 -0.69 0.92 -12.26
N GLY A 227 0.28 0.81 -13.14
CA GLY A 227 1.10 1.95 -13.50
C GLY A 227 2.17 1.64 -14.53
N PHE A 228 3.00 2.64 -14.77
CA PHE A 228 4.18 2.54 -15.62
C PHE A 228 5.29 3.45 -15.12
N LEU A 229 6.53 3.07 -15.39
CA LEU A 229 7.71 3.92 -15.22
C LEU A 229 8.48 3.91 -16.54
N ILE A 230 8.59 5.07 -17.15
CA ILE A 230 9.35 5.30 -18.38
C ILE A 230 10.64 6.01 -18.03
N GLN A 231 11.75 5.57 -18.60
CA GLN A 231 13.05 6.21 -18.49
C GLN A 231 13.56 6.51 -19.89
N VAL A 232 13.85 7.78 -20.13
CA VAL A 232 14.53 8.23 -21.35
C VAL A 232 16.03 8.03 -21.17
N LEU A 233 16.65 7.31 -22.09
CA LEU A 233 18.08 7.03 -22.07
C LEU A 233 18.88 8.22 -22.62
N PRO A 234 20.18 8.33 -22.24
CA PRO A 234 21.02 9.42 -22.71
C PRO A 234 21.06 9.50 -24.24
N ASN A 235 21.05 10.73 -24.76
CA ASN A 235 21.08 11.04 -26.20
C ASN A 235 19.82 10.60 -26.98
N ALA A 236 18.67 10.43 -26.30
CA ALA A 236 17.39 10.28 -26.99
C ALA A 236 17.13 11.47 -27.93
N SER A 237 16.63 11.18 -29.12
CA SER A 237 16.33 12.18 -30.14
C SER A 237 15.13 13.05 -29.75
N GLU A 238 15.11 14.29 -30.22
CA GLU A 238 13.96 15.20 -30.01
C GLU A 238 12.66 14.62 -30.60
N GLU A 239 12.76 13.88 -31.71
CA GLU A 239 11.66 13.17 -32.34
C GLU A 239 11.07 12.10 -31.41
N THR A 240 11.93 11.30 -30.76
CA THR A 240 11.50 10.33 -29.75
C THR A 240 10.82 11.00 -28.57
N LEU A 241 11.39 12.09 -28.05
CA LEU A 241 10.83 12.83 -26.92
C LEU A 241 9.43 13.36 -27.26
N GLN A 242 9.29 14.03 -28.40
CA GLN A 242 8.02 14.59 -28.85
C GLN A 242 6.97 13.50 -29.07
N GLN A 243 7.33 12.37 -29.67
CA GLN A 243 6.41 11.25 -29.87
C GLN A 243 5.99 10.63 -28.52
N LEU A 244 6.93 10.49 -27.58
CA LEU A 244 6.65 9.97 -26.24
C LEU A 244 5.69 10.88 -25.47
N GLU A 245 5.89 12.21 -25.53
CA GLU A 245 4.99 13.19 -24.92
C GLU A 245 3.56 13.11 -25.48
N GLN A 246 3.43 12.94 -26.81
CA GLN A 246 2.12 12.74 -27.44
C GLN A 246 1.45 11.45 -26.97
N ASN A 247 2.21 10.36 -26.87
CA ASN A 247 1.71 9.07 -26.38
C ASN A 247 1.23 9.17 -24.92
N LEU A 248 2.02 9.84 -24.06
CA LEU A 248 1.67 10.09 -22.67
C LEU A 248 0.40 10.94 -22.54
N ALA A 249 0.27 12.00 -23.35
CA ALA A 249 -0.94 12.84 -23.36
C ALA A 249 -2.19 12.07 -23.81
N GLY A 250 -2.04 11.04 -24.64
CA GLY A 250 -3.13 10.16 -25.08
C GLY A 250 -3.59 9.15 -24.03
N VAL A 251 -2.78 8.85 -23.01
CA VAL A 251 -3.13 7.89 -21.95
C VAL A 251 -3.82 8.62 -20.80
N THR A 252 -5.15 8.59 -20.79
CA THR A 252 -5.96 9.31 -19.79
C THR A 252 -5.95 8.68 -18.40
N SER A 253 -5.96 7.34 -18.30
CA SER A 253 -6.01 6.63 -17.03
C SER A 253 -5.59 5.17 -17.16
N VAL A 254 -4.49 4.78 -16.50
CA VAL A 254 -4.01 3.40 -16.45
C VAL A 254 -5.06 2.45 -15.84
N THR A 255 -5.74 2.88 -14.79
CA THR A 255 -6.79 2.06 -14.14
C THR A 255 -8.01 1.84 -15.01
N SER A 256 -8.33 2.78 -15.90
CA SER A 256 -9.41 2.60 -16.88
C SER A 256 -9.02 1.56 -17.93
N LEU A 257 -7.79 1.64 -18.45
CA LEU A 257 -7.26 0.64 -19.39
C LEU A 257 -7.25 -0.77 -18.79
N LEU A 258 -6.74 -0.92 -17.57
CA LEU A 258 -6.73 -2.22 -16.87
C LEU A 258 -8.15 -2.75 -16.65
N HIS A 259 -9.08 -1.86 -16.28
CA HIS A 259 -10.47 -2.23 -16.09
C HIS A 259 -11.15 -2.69 -17.39
N GLU A 260 -10.83 -2.06 -18.52
CA GLU A 260 -11.29 -2.45 -19.86
C GLU A 260 -10.66 -3.74 -20.39
N GLY A 261 -9.70 -4.30 -19.64
CA GLY A 261 -9.07 -5.56 -20.00
C GLY A 261 -7.72 -5.41 -20.68
N ALA A 262 -7.11 -4.23 -20.73
CA ALA A 262 -5.73 -4.09 -21.19
C ALA A 262 -4.76 -4.87 -20.29
N THR A 263 -3.74 -5.47 -20.88
CA THR A 263 -2.61 -6.08 -20.15
C THR A 263 -1.49 -5.05 -19.96
N PRO A 264 -0.50 -5.30 -19.07
CA PRO A 264 0.71 -4.47 -19.00
C PRO A 264 1.40 -4.31 -20.36
N LEU A 265 1.44 -5.39 -21.15
CA LEU A 265 1.97 -5.37 -22.52
C LEU A 265 1.19 -4.43 -23.45
N ASP A 266 -0.14 -4.41 -23.37
CA ASP A 266 -0.96 -3.49 -24.18
C ASP A 266 -0.73 -2.02 -23.79
N ILE A 267 -0.54 -1.76 -22.49
CA ILE A 267 -0.21 -0.43 -21.98
C ILE A 267 1.18 -0.02 -22.49
N ALA A 268 2.17 -0.91 -22.46
CA ALA A 268 3.51 -0.65 -22.97
C ALA A 268 3.49 -0.33 -24.48
N LYS A 269 2.76 -1.12 -25.27
CA LYS A 269 2.58 -0.88 -26.72
C LYS A 269 1.95 0.47 -27.03
N ARG A 270 0.97 0.91 -26.22
CA ARG A 270 0.34 2.23 -26.37
C ARG A 270 1.31 3.36 -26.05
N LEU A 271 2.11 3.22 -24.99
CA LEU A 271 3.10 4.22 -24.58
C LEU A 271 4.29 4.32 -25.55
N LEU A 272 4.64 3.23 -26.22
CA LEU A 272 5.68 3.16 -27.25
C LEU A 272 5.14 3.22 -28.69
N ALA A 273 3.89 3.67 -28.88
CA ALA A 273 3.32 3.78 -30.21
C ALA A 273 4.21 4.66 -31.12
N ASN A 274 4.45 4.20 -32.34
CA ASN A 274 5.31 4.84 -33.34
C ASN A 274 6.82 4.94 -32.99
N LEU A 275 7.26 4.38 -31.86
CA LEU A 275 8.69 4.25 -31.51
C LEU A 275 9.22 2.81 -31.71
N GLY A 276 8.32 1.89 -32.03
CA GLY A 276 8.60 0.45 -32.02
C GLY A 276 8.75 -0.09 -30.60
N MET A 277 8.70 -1.40 -30.45
CA MET A 277 8.87 -2.05 -29.14
C MET A 277 9.66 -3.34 -29.31
N THR A 278 10.73 -3.49 -28.54
CA THR A 278 11.48 -4.74 -28.49
C THR A 278 10.66 -5.86 -27.84
N ASP A 279 11.12 -7.09 -28.00
CA ASP A 279 10.62 -8.19 -27.18
C ASP A 279 10.73 -7.88 -25.68
N VAL A 280 9.89 -8.56 -24.91
CA VAL A 280 9.84 -8.45 -23.46
C VAL A 280 11.19 -8.86 -22.88
N GLN A 281 11.88 -7.93 -22.23
CA GLN A 281 13.20 -8.15 -21.67
C GLN A 281 13.14 -8.97 -20.39
N PHE A 282 12.14 -8.69 -19.54
CA PHE A 282 11.79 -9.54 -18.41
C PHE A 282 10.31 -9.38 -18.07
N SER A 283 9.77 -10.42 -17.42
CA SER A 283 8.49 -10.39 -16.72
C SER A 283 8.70 -10.97 -15.33
N LEU A 284 8.04 -10.38 -14.32
CA LEU A 284 7.99 -10.93 -12.97
C LEU A 284 6.58 -10.81 -12.39
N GLN A 285 6.25 -11.73 -11.50
CA GLN A 285 5.01 -11.67 -10.72
C GLN A 285 5.29 -10.98 -9.40
N PRO A 286 4.78 -9.76 -9.19
CA PRO A 286 5.04 -9.05 -7.96
C PRO A 286 4.24 -9.69 -6.83
N ARG A 287 4.80 -9.65 -5.63
CA ARG A 287 4.19 -10.23 -4.44
C ARG A 287 4.12 -9.18 -3.35
N TYR A 288 2.91 -8.97 -2.83
CA TYR A 288 2.83 -8.39 -1.50
C TYR A 288 3.46 -9.37 -0.52
N GLY A 289 4.01 -8.85 0.58
CA GLY A 289 4.50 -9.66 1.68
C GLY A 289 3.68 -10.94 1.93
N PRO A 290 4.34 -11.96 2.48
CA PRO A 290 4.87 -11.73 3.81
C PRO A 290 6.37 -11.44 3.79
N CYS A 291 6.85 -10.83 4.88
CA CYS A 291 8.24 -11.06 5.27
C CYS A 291 8.42 -12.59 5.35
N ASP A 292 9.56 -13.15 4.97
CA ASP A 292 9.79 -14.59 5.14
C ASP A 292 9.30 -15.02 6.53
N ARG A 293 8.37 -15.98 6.61
CA ARG A 293 7.63 -16.24 7.86
C ARG A 293 8.55 -16.75 8.97
N ALA A 294 9.54 -17.56 8.60
CA ALA A 294 10.53 -18.04 9.55
C ALA A 294 11.37 -16.86 10.06
N GLU A 295 11.84 -16.01 9.14
CA GLU A 295 12.58 -14.80 9.49
C GLU A 295 11.76 -13.82 10.33
N LEU A 296 10.46 -13.66 10.04
CA LEU A 296 9.54 -12.80 10.76
C LEU A 296 9.32 -13.31 12.18
N ARG A 297 9.10 -14.61 12.36
CA ARG A 297 8.92 -15.21 13.67
C ARG A 297 10.17 -15.02 14.54
N ASP A 298 11.36 -15.21 13.97
CA ASP A 298 12.63 -14.98 14.67
C ASP A 298 12.85 -13.50 15.01
N ARG A 299 12.50 -12.58 14.09
CA ARG A 299 12.52 -11.13 14.35
C ARG A 299 11.57 -10.76 15.49
N MET A 300 10.35 -11.29 15.50
CA MET A 300 9.35 -11.06 16.55
C MET A 300 9.80 -11.61 17.89
N LYS A 301 10.40 -12.81 17.92
CA LYS A 301 11.01 -13.40 19.13
C LYS A 301 12.06 -12.45 19.75
N ARG A 302 12.92 -11.85 18.93
CA ARG A 302 13.89 -10.84 19.42
C ARG A 302 13.21 -9.60 19.99
N VAL A 303 12.11 -9.13 19.41
CA VAL A 303 11.34 -8.00 19.96
C VAL A 303 10.74 -8.35 21.31
N VAL A 304 10.17 -9.55 21.48
CA VAL A 304 9.66 -10.01 22.78
C VAL A 304 10.76 -10.06 23.83
N ALA A 305 11.96 -10.53 23.46
CA ALA A 305 13.11 -10.58 24.36
C ALA A 305 13.53 -9.19 24.89
N LEU A 306 13.28 -8.11 24.13
CA LEU A 306 13.60 -6.73 24.54
C LEU A 306 12.64 -6.15 25.58
N LEU A 307 11.48 -6.77 25.83
CA LEU A 307 10.53 -6.32 26.87
C LEU A 307 11.06 -6.59 28.29
N GLY A 308 11.97 -7.56 28.44
CA GLY A 308 12.49 -8.00 29.74
C GLY A 308 11.62 -9.06 30.41
N GLU A 309 12.21 -9.77 31.38
CA GLU A 309 11.60 -10.92 32.05
C GLU A 309 10.29 -10.56 32.78
N ASP A 310 10.29 -9.46 33.53
CA ASP A 310 9.15 -9.04 34.34
C ASP A 310 7.90 -8.72 33.51
N GLU A 311 8.09 -8.06 32.36
CA GLU A 311 6.98 -7.69 31.47
C GLU A 311 6.43 -8.93 30.76
N VAL A 312 7.32 -9.78 30.26
CA VAL A 312 6.94 -11.04 29.60
C VAL A 312 6.17 -11.95 30.55
N ASN A 313 6.65 -12.13 31.78
CA ASN A 313 5.97 -12.96 32.78
C ASN A 313 4.59 -12.40 33.13
N ARG A 314 4.48 -11.06 33.29
CA ARG A 314 3.18 -10.41 33.55
C ARG A 314 2.17 -10.68 32.44
N ILE A 315 2.57 -10.57 31.16
CA ILE A 315 1.68 -10.83 30.03
C ILE A 315 1.28 -12.32 30.01
N LEU A 316 2.24 -13.23 30.21
CA LEU A 316 1.96 -14.68 30.23
C LEU A 316 1.03 -15.09 31.38
N GLU A 317 1.14 -14.47 32.55
CA GLU A 317 0.23 -14.73 33.68
C GLU A 317 -1.18 -14.23 33.43
N GLN A 318 -1.33 -13.09 32.75
CA GLN A 318 -2.64 -12.47 32.49
C GLN A 318 -3.36 -13.07 31.27
N GLU A 319 -2.64 -13.30 30.18
CA GLU A 319 -3.20 -13.66 28.87
C GLU A 319 -2.85 -15.09 28.43
N GLY A 320 -1.90 -15.75 29.10
CA GLY A 320 -1.44 -17.11 28.79
C GLY A 320 -0.52 -17.22 27.56
N LYS A 321 -0.44 -16.17 26.74
CA LYS A 321 0.32 -16.11 25.48
C LYS A 321 0.73 -14.68 25.18
N ILE A 322 1.78 -14.53 24.37
CA ILE A 322 2.23 -13.22 23.86
C ILE A 322 1.84 -13.13 22.39
N GLU A 323 1.07 -12.11 22.06
CA GLU A 323 0.67 -11.78 20.70
C GLU A 323 1.57 -10.69 20.11
N VAL A 324 2.21 -10.98 18.98
CA VAL A 324 3.03 -10.02 18.26
C VAL A 324 2.50 -9.87 16.84
N LYS A 325 2.19 -8.63 16.46
CA LYS A 325 1.68 -8.29 15.13
C LYS A 325 2.72 -7.54 14.31
N CYS A 326 2.95 -7.97 13.07
CA CYS A 326 3.83 -7.24 12.16
C CYS A 326 3.15 -5.96 11.66
N GLU A 327 3.79 -4.80 11.80
CA GLU A 327 3.21 -3.55 11.29
C GLU A 327 3.14 -3.48 9.76
N PHE A 328 3.95 -4.26 9.03
CA PHE A 328 3.96 -4.24 7.57
C PHE A 328 3.00 -5.26 6.95
N CYS A 329 3.12 -6.54 7.27
CA CYS A 329 2.27 -7.57 6.67
C CYS A 329 1.02 -7.87 7.49
N GLN A 330 0.88 -7.29 8.69
CA GLN A 330 -0.25 -7.51 9.62
C GLN A 330 -0.44 -8.97 10.05
N ASP A 331 0.55 -9.84 9.77
CA ASP A 331 0.59 -11.21 10.28
C ASP A 331 0.79 -11.20 11.80
N LEU A 332 0.07 -12.11 12.44
CA LEU A 332 0.00 -12.25 13.89
C LEU A 332 0.66 -13.57 14.27
N GLU A 333 1.66 -13.50 15.13
CA GLU A 333 2.33 -14.66 15.69
C GLU A 333 2.06 -14.72 17.19
N LEU A 334 1.72 -15.92 17.65
CA LEU A 334 1.52 -16.21 19.06
C LEU A 334 2.73 -16.98 19.58
N PHE A 335 3.17 -16.61 20.78
CA PHE A 335 4.23 -17.29 21.50
C PHE A 335 3.70 -17.72 22.86
N ASP A 336 3.99 -18.97 23.21
CA ASP A 336 3.70 -19.48 24.55
C ASP A 336 4.92 -19.31 25.47
N LYS A 337 4.74 -19.69 26.74
CA LYS A 337 5.81 -19.62 27.74
C LYS A 337 7.05 -20.43 27.33
N ALA A 338 6.86 -21.64 26.80
CA ALA A 338 7.97 -22.54 26.45
C ALA A 338 8.84 -21.97 25.33
N GLU A 339 8.26 -21.17 24.43
CA GLU A 339 9.00 -20.52 23.35
C GLU A 339 9.72 -19.24 23.74
N VAL A 340 9.22 -18.52 24.75
CA VAL A 340 9.78 -17.21 25.16
C VAL A 340 10.81 -17.35 26.28
N GLU A 341 10.63 -18.30 27.18
CA GLU A 341 11.51 -18.50 28.34
C GLU A 341 13.00 -18.74 27.97
N PRO A 342 13.34 -19.50 26.91
CA PRO A 342 14.72 -19.61 26.44
C PRO A 342 15.31 -18.29 25.93
N LEU A 343 14.48 -17.40 25.38
CA LEU A 343 14.92 -16.13 24.79
C LEU A 343 15.28 -15.11 25.87
N ILE A 344 14.49 -15.07 26.95
CA ILE A 344 14.76 -14.19 28.11
C ILE A 344 16.07 -14.58 28.78
N GLN A 345 16.33 -15.88 28.92
CA GLN A 345 17.57 -16.38 29.53
C GLN A 345 18.81 -16.04 28.71
N GLN A 346 18.69 -15.96 27.39
CA GLN A 346 19.76 -15.56 26.47
C GLN A 346 19.93 -14.03 26.37
N ALA A 347 18.87 -13.28 26.59
CA ALA A 347 18.87 -11.81 26.57
C ALA A 347 19.38 -11.18 27.88
N LYS A 348 19.85 -11.98 28.85
CA LYS A 348 20.50 -11.46 30.06
C LYS A 348 21.58 -10.45 29.67
N PRO A 349 21.57 -9.26 30.27
CA PRO A 349 22.53 -8.22 29.92
C PRO A 349 23.95 -8.70 30.20
N ASP A 350 24.90 -8.21 29.40
CA ASP A 350 26.32 -8.35 29.65
C ASP A 350 26.62 -7.95 31.12
N PRO A 351 27.23 -8.84 31.95
CA PRO A 351 27.54 -8.54 33.35
C PRO A 351 28.45 -7.31 33.53
N ALA A 352 28.99 -6.74 32.46
CA ALA A 352 29.69 -5.46 32.47
C ALA A 352 28.81 -4.24 32.80
N LEU A 353 27.48 -4.28 32.58
CA LEU A 353 26.58 -3.15 32.85
C LEU A 353 25.92 -3.20 34.25
N GLU A 354 25.86 -4.36 34.91
CA GLU A 354 25.35 -4.49 36.28
C GLU A 354 26.29 -3.86 37.32
N ASN A 355 27.61 -3.81 37.05
CA ASN A 355 28.61 -3.25 37.97
C ASN A 355 28.62 -1.72 38.06
N LEU A 356 27.81 -1.01 37.25
CA LEU A 356 27.69 0.46 37.30
C LEU A 356 26.50 0.95 38.17
N THR A 357 25.63 0.05 38.63
CA THR A 357 24.43 0.43 39.41
C THR A 357 24.53 0.09 40.90
N SER A 358 25.64 -0.50 41.35
CA SER A 358 25.84 -0.98 42.74
C SER A 358 26.80 -0.13 43.58
N THR A 359 26.82 1.19 43.41
CA THR A 359 27.44 2.11 44.40
C THR A 359 26.37 2.96 45.10
N PRO A 360 26.23 2.87 46.44
CA PRO A 360 25.31 3.72 47.18
C PRO A 360 25.99 5.09 47.36
N SER A 361 25.58 6.09 46.57
CA SER A 361 25.93 7.49 46.88
C SER A 361 24.71 8.22 47.41
N ALA A 362 24.85 8.69 48.64
CA ALA A 362 23.86 9.41 49.39
C ALA A 362 23.49 10.73 48.70
N GLY A 363 22.18 10.96 48.58
CA GLY A 363 21.55 12.27 48.66
C GLY A 363 21.94 13.35 47.63
N ARG A 364 21.12 13.50 46.59
CA ARG A 364 20.67 14.82 46.10
C ARG A 364 19.41 14.70 45.24
N LYS A 365 18.35 15.39 45.67
CA LYS A 365 17.09 15.60 44.94
C LYS A 365 17.31 16.48 43.70
N VAL A 366 16.79 16.09 42.53
CA VAL A 366 16.23 16.98 41.47
C VAL A 366 15.24 16.13 40.65
N LEU A 367 13.93 16.22 40.94
CA LEU A 367 12.87 16.81 40.10
C LEU A 367 12.64 16.13 38.74
N ALA A 368 11.48 15.46 38.66
CA ALA A 368 10.88 14.92 37.45
C ALA A 368 10.44 16.04 36.49
N THR A 369 10.72 15.87 35.20
CA THR A 369 9.94 16.50 34.12
C THR A 369 9.92 15.60 32.89
N ASN A 370 8.71 15.39 32.40
CA ASN A 370 8.31 14.67 31.18
C ASN A 370 9.09 15.13 29.93
N MET A 371 9.49 14.20 29.06
CA MET A 371 9.93 14.49 27.70
C MET A 371 8.88 14.04 26.68
N HIS A 372 7.88 14.91 26.48
CA HIS A 372 7.29 15.10 25.16
C HIS A 372 8.08 16.19 24.43
N SER A 373 8.24 16.03 23.12
CA SER A 373 8.77 17.00 22.14
C SER A 373 10.24 17.44 22.31
N ALA A 374 11.09 17.06 21.36
CA ALA A 374 12.32 17.78 21.07
C ALA A 374 12.24 18.32 19.63
N PRO A 375 12.34 19.65 19.41
CA PRO A 375 12.38 20.25 18.09
C PRO A 375 13.79 20.26 17.51
N ALA A 376 13.84 20.40 16.18
CA ALA A 376 15.04 20.59 15.37
C ALA A 376 15.97 21.68 15.91
N LYS A 377 17.29 21.46 15.80
CA LYS A 377 18.30 22.49 15.99
C LYS A 377 19.08 22.73 14.72
N ASP A 378 19.21 24.02 14.44
CA ASP A 378 19.88 24.68 13.34
C ASP A 378 21.30 24.21 13.06
N TYR A 379 21.58 24.11 11.77
CA TYR A 379 22.91 24.18 11.19
C TYR A 379 23.43 25.61 11.29
N THR A 380 24.58 25.82 11.93
CA THR A 380 25.41 26.99 11.64
C THR A 380 26.88 26.65 11.88
N ALA A 381 27.67 26.92 10.82
CA ALA A 381 29.11 27.13 10.81
C ALA A 381 30.05 25.99 11.23
N ILE A 382 30.86 25.52 10.28
CA ILE A 382 32.33 25.73 10.33
C ILE A 382 32.80 25.87 8.87
N ARG A 383 33.37 27.05 8.58
CA ARG A 383 34.34 27.29 7.52
C ARG A 383 35.70 26.85 8.06
N GLU A 384 36.42 26.01 7.33
CA GLU A 384 37.80 26.20 6.85
C GLU A 384 38.21 25.01 5.98
#